data_AF-A0A8T1DW54-F1
#
_entry.id   AF-A0A8T1DW54-F1
#
_cell.length_a   1.000
_cell.length_b   1.000
_cell.length_c   1.000
_cell.angle_alpha   90.00
_cell.angle_beta   90.00
_cell.angle_gamma   90.00
#
_symmetry.space_group_name_H-M   'P 1'
#
loop_
_entity.id
_entity.type
_entity.pdbx_description
1 polymer ?
#
loop_
_entity_poly.entity_id
_entity_poly.type
_entity_poly.pdbx_seq_one_letter_code
_entity_poly.pdbx_strand_id
1 'polypeptide(L)'
;METTRKYTNLAPVCEETITHDMELITKAAEKNIGAELPEDFGVILDDCTFGSEHYMAVYGCYKRNALASFLPFFGCASHRLNLAVRSFLLPYEDDLDQVQLLMKHLRTIKQAAKLRLKTPLNPNCAK
;
A
#
# COMPACT_ATOMS: atom_id res chain seq x y z
N MET A 1 -14.15 -2.73 20.81
CA MET A 1 -13.29 -1.57 21.14
C MET A 1 -12.41 -1.80 22.38
N GLU A 2 -12.79 -2.66 23.33
CA GLU A 2 -11.94 -2.96 24.52
C GLU A 2 -10.60 -3.68 24.21
N THR A 3 -10.50 -4.38 23.08
CA THR A 3 -9.30 -5.15 22.71
C THR A 3 -8.11 -4.27 22.28
N THR A 4 -8.36 -3.09 21.71
CA THR A 4 -7.31 -2.13 21.29
C THR A 4 -6.77 -1.29 22.44
N ARG A 5 -7.57 -1.04 23.50
CA ARG A 5 -7.16 -0.24 24.67
C ARG A 5 -5.98 -0.85 25.43
N LYS A 6 -5.83 -2.17 25.41
CA LYS A 6 -4.71 -2.88 26.06
C LYS A 6 -3.33 -2.51 25.49
N TYR A 7 -3.28 -1.92 24.30
CA TYR A 7 -2.04 -1.65 23.57
C TYR A 7 -1.75 -0.15 23.40
N THR A 8 -2.55 0.73 24.02
CA THR A 8 -2.39 2.19 23.88
C THR A 8 -2.27 2.85 25.25
N ASN A 9 -1.24 3.69 25.44
CA ASN A 9 -1.09 4.53 26.64
C ASN A 9 -1.87 5.86 26.56
N LEU A 10 -2.72 6.01 25.54
CA LEU A 10 -3.52 7.22 25.34
C LEU A 10 -4.73 7.21 26.27
N ALA A 11 -5.09 8.39 26.77
CA ALA A 11 -6.34 8.57 27.51
C ALA A 11 -7.55 8.23 26.61
N PRO A 12 -8.67 7.74 27.18
CA PRO A 12 -9.90 7.56 26.41
C PRO A 12 -10.34 8.89 25.79
N VAL A 13 -10.65 8.87 24.50
CA VAL A 13 -11.21 10.01 23.75
C VAL A 13 -12.46 9.52 23.02
N CYS A 14 -13.50 10.35 22.94
CA CYS A 14 -14.71 10.00 22.19
C CYS A 14 -14.52 10.20 20.68
N GLU A 15 -15.34 9.52 19.90
CA GLU A 15 -15.27 9.56 18.44
C GLU A 15 -15.51 10.98 17.89
N GLU A 16 -16.40 11.73 18.53
CA GLU A 16 -16.74 13.10 18.13
C GLU A 16 -15.55 14.04 18.29
N THR A 17 -14.79 13.91 19.39
CA THR A 17 -13.58 14.71 19.60
C THR A 17 -12.49 14.35 18.59
N ILE A 18 -12.27 13.05 18.33
CA ILE A 18 -11.27 12.63 17.32
C ILE A 18 -11.64 13.19 15.94
N THR A 19 -12.91 13.11 15.56
CA THR A 19 -13.39 13.60 14.26
C THR A 19 -13.20 15.10 14.15
N HIS A 20 -13.59 15.86 15.18
CA HIS A 20 -13.40 17.30 15.24
C HIS A 20 -11.93 17.69 15.13
N ASP A 21 -11.05 17.03 15.89
CA ASP A 21 -9.61 17.31 15.86
C ASP A 21 -9.00 17.00 14.48
N MET A 22 -9.43 15.92 13.83
CA MET A 22 -8.99 15.57 12.47
C MET A 22 -9.44 16.61 11.44
N GLU A 23 -10.65 17.16 11.55
CA GLU A 23 -11.10 18.27 10.71
C GLU A 23 -10.25 19.53 10.90
N LEU A 24 -9.91 19.86 12.15
CA LEU A 24 -9.05 21.01 12.45
C LEU A 24 -7.63 20.82 11.88
N ILE A 25 -7.06 19.63 12.04
CA ILE A 25 -5.75 19.27 11.48
C ILE A 25 -5.79 19.35 9.95
N THR A 26 -6.87 18.86 9.32
CA THR A 26 -7.05 18.91 7.87
C THR A 26 -7.05 20.35 7.37
N LYS A 27 -7.85 21.23 7.98
CA LYS A 27 -7.90 22.66 7.62
C LYS A 27 -6.54 23.35 7.80
N ALA A 28 -5.83 23.05 8.88
CA ALA A 28 -4.50 23.59 9.12
C ALA A 28 -3.48 23.11 8.07
N ALA A 29 -3.54 21.82 7.71
CA ALA A 29 -2.69 21.25 6.68
C ALA A 29 -2.97 21.85 5.30
N GLU A 30 -4.24 21.97 4.90
CA GLU A 30 -4.65 22.60 3.64
C GLU A 30 -4.11 24.04 3.53
N LYS A 31 -4.25 24.83 4.60
CA LYS A 31 -3.73 26.19 4.64
C LYS A 31 -2.20 26.24 4.45
N ASN A 32 -1.48 25.37 5.16
CA ASN A 32 -0.02 25.35 5.11
C ASN A 32 0.49 24.87 3.74
N ILE A 33 -0.11 23.81 3.20
CA ILE A 33 0.22 23.29 1.88
C ILE A 33 -0.11 24.33 0.81
N GLY A 34 -1.29 24.96 0.87
CA GLY A 34 -1.70 25.99 -0.09
C GLY A 34 -0.80 27.23 -0.09
N ALA A 35 -0.16 27.55 1.04
CA ALA A 35 0.84 28.62 1.11
C ALA A 35 2.20 28.23 0.54
N GLU A 36 2.53 26.93 0.48
CA GLU A 36 3.82 26.41 -0.03
C GLU A 36 3.74 25.94 -1.49
N LEU A 37 2.55 25.52 -1.93
CA LEU A 37 2.33 24.92 -3.25
C LEU A 37 2.54 25.97 -4.37
N PRO A 38 3.44 25.73 -5.33
CA PRO A 38 3.64 26.62 -6.47
C PRO A 38 2.43 26.64 -7.42
N GLU A 39 2.34 27.67 -8.27
CA GLU A 39 1.33 27.76 -9.34
C GLU A 39 1.42 26.58 -10.31
N ASP A 40 2.65 26.17 -10.64
CA ASP A 40 2.94 24.97 -11.42
C ASP A 40 3.44 23.83 -10.51
N PHE A 41 2.67 22.74 -10.45
CA PHE A 41 3.07 21.51 -9.76
C PHE A 41 2.64 20.28 -10.57
N GLY A 42 3.37 19.18 -10.41
CA GLY A 42 3.00 17.89 -10.97
C GLY A 42 1.97 17.18 -10.09
N VAL A 43 1.14 16.32 -10.68
CA VAL A 43 0.21 15.46 -9.94
C VAL A 43 0.65 14.01 -10.10
N ILE A 44 0.69 13.27 -8.98
CA ILE A 44 0.90 11.82 -8.96
C ILE A 44 -0.42 11.17 -8.54
N LEU A 45 -0.84 10.15 -9.29
CA LEU A 45 -1.98 9.32 -8.97
C LEU A 45 -1.48 7.95 -8.52
N ASP A 46 -2.04 7.43 -7.43
CA ASP A 46 -1.77 6.08 -6.93
C ASP A 46 -3.09 5.37 -6.67
N ASP A 47 -3.38 4.36 -7.47
CA ASP A 47 -4.60 3.56 -7.35
C ASP A 47 -4.33 2.24 -6.63
N CYS A 48 -5.27 1.83 -5.79
CA CYS A 48 -5.27 0.51 -5.19
C CYS A 48 -6.67 -0.10 -5.22
N THR A 49 -6.73 -1.42 -5.27
CA THR A 49 -8.00 -2.16 -5.21
C THR A 49 -7.97 -3.07 -4.00
N PHE A 50 -8.99 -2.95 -3.14
CA PHE A 50 -9.17 -3.82 -1.98
C PHE A 50 -10.57 -4.44 -2.03
N GLY A 51 -10.64 -5.75 -2.23
CA GLY A 51 -11.89 -6.44 -2.48
C GLY A 51 -12.54 -5.97 -3.78
N SER A 52 -13.75 -5.43 -3.69
CA SER A 52 -14.50 -4.85 -4.82
C SER A 52 -14.38 -3.33 -4.93
N GLU A 53 -13.59 -2.69 -4.06
CA GLU A 53 -13.50 -1.23 -3.99
C GLU A 53 -12.19 -0.73 -4.60
N HIS A 54 -12.30 0.33 -5.41
CA HIS A 54 -11.17 1.01 -6.03
C HIS A 54 -10.92 2.32 -5.29
N TYR A 55 -9.69 2.50 -4.81
CA TYR A 55 -9.22 3.68 -4.12
C TYR A 55 -8.21 4.39 -5.00
N MET A 56 -8.23 5.72 -5.02
CA MET A 56 -7.25 6.54 -5.74
C MET A 56 -6.78 7.65 -4.84
N ALA A 57 -5.47 7.70 -4.60
CA ALA A 57 -4.79 8.80 -3.94
C ALA A 57 -4.23 9.77 -4.97
N VAL A 58 -4.35 11.07 -4.68
CA VAL A 58 -3.85 12.16 -5.51
C VAL A 58 -2.82 12.94 -4.70
N TYR A 59 -1.60 13.08 -5.23
CA TYR A 59 -0.50 13.80 -4.57
C TYR A 59 -0.02 14.96 -5.44
N GLY A 60 0.17 16.12 -4.81
CA GLY A 60 0.90 17.23 -5.41
C GLY A 60 2.41 17.01 -5.28
N CYS A 61 3.15 17.08 -6.39
CA CYS A 61 4.59 16.92 -6.45
C CYS A 61 5.22 18.18 -7.03
N TYR A 62 6.03 18.86 -6.22
CA TYR A 62 6.76 20.04 -6.66
C TYR A 62 8.17 20.04 -6.07
N LYS A 63 9.10 20.73 -6.73
CA LYS A 63 10.49 20.83 -6.29
C LYS A 63 10.66 22.18 -5.61
N ARG A 64 10.98 22.16 -4.31
CA ARG A 64 11.18 23.38 -3.51
C ARG A 64 12.33 24.26 -4.02
N ASN A 65 13.42 23.66 -4.53
CA ASN A 65 14.62 24.35 -5.04
C ASN A 65 15.08 23.73 -6.39
N ALA A 66 14.90 24.44 -7.51
CA ALA A 66 15.16 23.97 -8.89
C ALA A 66 16.64 23.60 -9.14
N LEU A 67 16.95 22.37 -9.60
CA LEU A 67 17.79 22.13 -10.80
C LEU A 67 17.48 20.76 -11.47
N ALA A 68 16.21 20.35 -11.57
CA ALA A 68 15.88 19.17 -12.39
C ALA A 68 14.46 19.33 -12.92
N SER A 69 14.35 19.28 -14.25
CA SER A 69 13.10 19.20 -14.98
C SER A 69 12.21 18.11 -14.41
N PHE A 70 10.96 18.44 -14.11
CA PHE A 70 9.92 17.45 -13.83
C PHE A 70 9.85 16.49 -15.02
N LEU A 71 10.29 15.26 -14.81
CA LEU A 71 10.15 14.23 -15.81
C LEU A 71 8.77 13.60 -15.57
N PRO A 72 7.80 13.77 -16.48
CA PRO A 72 6.48 13.20 -16.30
C PRO A 72 6.64 11.68 -16.32
N PHE A 73 6.24 11.04 -15.23
CA PHE A 73 5.84 9.64 -15.19
C PHE A 73 6.88 8.62 -15.69
N PHE A 74 8.00 8.48 -14.96
CA PHE A 74 8.62 7.16 -14.86
C PHE A 74 7.78 6.41 -13.82
N GLY A 75 7.04 5.38 -14.23
CA GLY A 75 6.24 4.56 -13.32
C GLY A 75 7.02 4.23 -12.03
N CYS A 76 6.32 4.03 -10.91
CA CYS A 76 6.96 3.85 -9.60
C CYS A 76 8.11 2.83 -9.69
N ALA A 77 9.18 3.01 -8.90
CA ALA A 77 10.32 2.10 -8.92
C ALA A 77 9.90 0.63 -8.75
N SER A 78 8.85 0.39 -7.96
CA SER A 78 8.19 -0.92 -7.81
C SER A 78 7.55 -1.42 -9.12
N HIS A 79 6.86 -0.56 -9.87
CA HIS A 79 6.26 -0.91 -11.15
C HIS A 79 7.32 -1.26 -12.20
N ARG A 80 8.40 -0.46 -12.28
CA ARG A 80 9.53 -0.75 -13.18
C ARG A 80 10.23 -2.05 -12.80
N LEU A 81 10.41 -2.30 -11.50
CA LEU A 81 10.96 -3.56 -11.02
C LEU A 81 10.03 -4.73 -11.36
N ASN A 82 8.72 -4.60 -11.15
CA ASN A 82 7.76 -5.65 -11.48
C ASN A 82 7.77 -5.96 -12.98
N LEU A 83 7.83 -4.96 -13.86
CA LEU A 83 7.97 -5.16 -15.30
C LEU A 83 9.28 -5.87 -15.66
N ALA A 84 10.40 -5.46 -15.07
CA ALA A 84 11.70 -6.09 -15.30
C ALA A 84 11.72 -7.55 -14.83
N VAL A 85 11.17 -7.83 -13.64
CA VAL A 85 11.03 -9.18 -13.10
C VAL A 85 10.15 -10.03 -14.00
N ARG A 86 9.00 -9.51 -14.47
CA ARG A 86 8.15 -10.22 -15.43
C ARG A 86 8.90 -10.55 -16.71
N SER A 87 9.63 -9.59 -17.29
CA SER A 87 10.42 -9.81 -18.49
C SER A 87 11.52 -10.86 -18.28
N PHE A 88 12.17 -10.86 -17.12
CA PHE A 88 13.20 -11.84 -16.78
C PHE A 88 12.62 -13.26 -16.61
N LEU A 89 11.39 -13.35 -16.09
CA LEU A 89 10.72 -14.61 -15.79
C LEU A 89 9.93 -15.20 -16.96
N LEU A 90 9.79 -14.49 -18.09
CA LEU A 90 9.10 -14.98 -19.29
C LEU A 90 9.52 -16.40 -19.74
N PRO A 91 10.81 -16.79 -19.71
CA PRO A 91 11.20 -18.15 -20.10
C PRO A 91 10.73 -19.26 -19.16
N TYR A 92 10.27 -18.91 -17.95
CA TYR A 92 9.90 -19.83 -16.89
C TYR A 92 8.38 -19.82 -16.61
N GLU A 93 7.55 -19.28 -17.51
CA GLU A 93 6.10 -19.17 -17.25
C GLU A 93 5.47 -20.53 -16.92
N ASP A 94 5.83 -21.60 -17.63
CA ASP A 94 5.30 -22.96 -17.37
C ASP A 94 5.67 -23.50 -15.97
N ASP A 95 6.89 -23.22 -15.51
CA ASP A 95 7.36 -23.61 -14.18
C ASP A 95 6.67 -22.76 -13.10
N LEU A 96 6.50 -21.46 -13.36
CA LEU A 96 5.81 -20.55 -12.46
C LEU A 96 4.33 -20.91 -12.31
N ASP A 97 3.68 -21.36 -13.39
CA ASP A 97 2.31 -21.88 -13.36
C ASP A 97 2.21 -23.13 -12.50
N GLN A 98 3.16 -24.07 -12.64
CA GLN A 98 3.23 -25.26 -11.78
C GLN A 98 3.44 -24.90 -10.31
N VAL A 99 4.35 -23.96 -10.01
CA VAL A 99 4.57 -23.44 -8.65
C VAL A 99 3.29 -22.77 -8.12
N GLN A 100 2.59 -21.99 -8.95
CA GLN A 100 1.34 -21.34 -8.56
C GLN A 100 0.24 -22.38 -8.26
N LEU A 101 0.11 -23.43 -9.08
CA LEU A 101 -0.82 -24.54 -8.86
C LEU A 101 -0.50 -25.27 -7.55
N LEU A 102 0.78 -25.55 -7.31
CA LEU A 102 1.23 -26.15 -6.05
C LEU A 102 0.90 -25.25 -4.86
N MET A 103 1.20 -23.96 -4.94
CA MET A 103 0.90 -22.96 -3.90
C MET A 103 -0.60 -22.89 -3.61
N LYS A 104 -1.45 -22.87 -4.64
CA LYS A 104 -2.91 -22.93 -4.51
C LYS A 104 -3.36 -24.22 -3.81
N HIS A 105 -2.78 -25.36 -4.16
CA HIS A 105 -3.09 -26.65 -3.55
C HIS A 105 -2.70 -26.69 -2.05
N LEU A 106 -1.49 -26.23 -1.74
CA LEU A 106 -0.96 -26.19 -0.38
C LEU A 106 -1.67 -25.16 0.52
N ARG A 107 -2.26 -24.11 -0.07
CA ARG A 107 -3.08 -23.11 0.65
C ARG A 107 -4.37 -23.70 1.23
N THR A 108 -4.87 -24.82 0.72
CA THR A 108 -6.10 -25.44 1.23
C THR A 108 -5.96 -25.86 2.69
N ILE A 109 -7.02 -25.70 3.50
CA ILE A 109 -6.98 -25.91 4.97
C ILE A 109 -6.40 -27.28 5.33
N LYS A 110 -6.78 -28.35 4.60
CA LYS A 110 -6.29 -29.72 4.84
C LYS A 110 -4.79 -29.86 4.56
N GLN A 111 -4.28 -29.26 3.48
CA GLN A 111 -2.88 -29.37 3.10
C GLN A 111 -2.00 -28.43 3.93
N ALA A 112 -2.48 -27.22 4.23
CA ALA A 112 -1.84 -26.30 5.16
C ALA A 112 -1.68 -26.92 6.56
N ALA A 113 -2.71 -27.63 7.05
CA ALA A 113 -2.61 -28.36 8.33
C ALA A 113 -1.55 -29.46 8.30
N LYS A 114 -1.47 -30.24 7.21
CA LYS A 114 -0.42 -31.26 7.03
C LYS A 114 0.97 -30.65 6.90
N LEU A 115 1.09 -29.49 6.26
CA LEU A 115 2.35 -28.78 6.08
C LEU A 115 2.87 -28.22 7.41
N ARG A 116 1.98 -27.70 8.28
CA ARG A 116 2.32 -27.25 9.65
C ARG A 116 2.92 -28.36 10.52
N LEU A 117 2.61 -29.62 10.23
CA LEU A 117 3.24 -30.77 10.91
C LEU A 117 4.66 -31.07 10.39
N LYS A 118 5.00 -30.60 9.19
CA LYS A 118 6.29 -30.86 8.53
C LYS A 118 7.24 -29.68 8.57
N THR A 119 6.73 -28.45 8.66
CA THR A 119 7.54 -27.22 8.69
C THR A 119 7.06 -26.28 9.78
N PRO A 120 7.96 -25.62 10.52
CA PRO A 120 7.59 -24.60 11.50
C PRO A 120 7.08 -23.29 10.86
N LEU A 121 7.24 -23.15 9.54
CA LEU A 121 6.78 -22.00 8.78
C LEU A 121 5.25 -22.06 8.59
N ASN A 122 4.54 -21.06 9.07
CA ASN A 122 3.11 -20.89 8.82
C ASN A 122 2.95 -20.08 7.53
N PRO A 123 2.27 -20.57 6.48
CA PRO A 123 1.94 -19.74 5.34
C PRO A 123 1.00 -18.63 5.82
N ASN A 124 1.54 -17.41 5.94
CA ASN A 124 0.77 -16.21 6.27
C ASN A 124 -0.19 -15.95 5.10
N CYS A 125 -1.38 -16.53 5.18
CA CYS A 125 -2.50 -16.01 4.42
C CYS A 125 -2.84 -14.67 5.06
N ALA A 126 -2.44 -13.57 4.43
CA ALA A 126 -3.21 -12.33 4.56
C ALA A 126 -4.67 -12.69 4.28
N LYS A 127 -5.53 -12.46 5.28
CA LYS A 127 -6.97 -12.58 5.14
C LYS A 127 -7.48 -11.39 4.35
#